data_AF-A0A1U9JM96-F1
#
_entry.id   AF-A0A1U9JM96-F1
#
_cell.length_a   1.000
_cell.length_b   1.000
_cell.length_c   1.000
_cell.angle_alpha   90.00
_cell.angle_beta   90.00
_cell.angle_gamma   90.00
#
_symmetry.space_group_name_H-M   'P 1'
#
loop_
_entity.id
_entity.type
_entity.pdbx_description
1 polymer ?
#
loop_
_entity_poly.entity_id
_entity_poly.type
_entity_poly.pdbx_seq_one_letter_code
_entity_poly.pdbx_strand_id
1 'polypeptide(L)'
;MVETFLILIGLQLLGEWLSLWLALPIPGPVLGMLLLFIGLCVRRGVPPALQHGVPAFLQHLSLLFVPAGAGILLYAHLLNGQTLWQLALALAVGTTVTLLASALLLAGLMRLRGEARHD
;
A
#
# COMPACT_ATOMS: atom_id res chain seq x y z
N MET A 1 10.86 -16.66 -8.43
CA MET A 1 11.75 -15.48 -8.28
C MET A 1 11.62 -14.57 -9.49
N VAL A 2 12.24 -14.89 -10.64
CA VAL A 2 12.16 -14.04 -11.85
C VAL A 2 10.72 -13.91 -12.36
N GLU A 3 9.98 -15.02 -12.44
CA GLU A 3 8.56 -14.99 -12.86
C GLU A 3 7.72 -14.09 -11.93
N THR A 4 7.89 -14.24 -10.61
CA THR A 4 7.24 -13.40 -9.60
C THR A 4 7.54 -11.93 -9.81
N PHE A 5 8.82 -11.60 -10.01
CA PHE A 5 9.28 -10.24 -10.26
C PHE A 5 8.68 -9.65 -11.52
N LEU A 6 8.68 -10.40 -12.63
CA LEU A 6 8.09 -9.97 -13.90
C LEU A 6 6.59 -9.73 -13.78
N ILE A 7 5.87 -10.57 -13.05
CA ILE A 7 4.43 -10.36 -12.79
C ILE A 7 4.22 -9.07 -12.00
N LEU A 8 4.95 -8.89 -10.88
CA LEU A 8 4.78 -7.71 -10.02
C LEU A 8 5.19 -6.42 -10.74
N ILE A 9 6.35 -6.39 -11.39
CA ILE A 9 6.84 -5.21 -12.12
C ILE A 9 6.02 -4.96 -13.39
N GLY A 10 5.58 -5.99 -14.10
CA GLY A 10 4.72 -5.84 -15.26
C GLY A 10 3.39 -5.18 -14.90
N LEU A 11 2.75 -5.62 -13.81
CA LEU A 11 1.50 -5.03 -13.31
C LEU A 11 1.72 -3.62 -12.73
N GLN A 12 2.83 -3.40 -12.03
CA GLN A 12 3.26 -2.07 -11.56
C GLN A 12 3.43 -1.09 -12.74
N LEU A 13 4.11 -1.50 -13.81
CA LEU A 13 4.36 -0.68 -14.97
C LEU A 13 3.07 -0.39 -15.75
N LEU A 14 2.18 -1.39 -15.87
CA LEU A 14 0.85 -1.20 -16.43
C LEU A 14 0.01 -0.24 -15.58
N GLY A 15 0.06 -0.35 -14.26
CA GLY A 15 -0.62 0.55 -13.35
C GLY A 15 -0.09 1.98 -13.43
N GLU A 16 1.22 2.16 -13.56
CA GLU A 16 1.85 3.46 -13.78
C GLU A 16 1.46 4.06 -15.14
N TRP A 17 1.53 3.27 -16.20
CA TRP A 17 1.10 3.70 -17.54
C TRP A 17 -0.36 4.13 -17.53
N LEU A 18 -1.23 3.36 -16.86
CA LEU A 18 -2.64 3.68 -16.72
C LEU A 18 -2.87 4.94 -15.86
N SER A 19 -2.13 5.09 -14.76
CA SER A 19 -2.18 6.29 -13.91
C SER A 19 -1.88 7.55 -14.71
N LEU A 20 -0.77 7.52 -15.46
CA LEU A 20 -0.32 8.64 -16.29
C LEU A 20 -1.28 8.91 -17.46
N TRP A 21 -1.76 7.85 -18.12
CA TRP A 21 -2.61 7.99 -19.30
C TRP A 21 -4.02 8.50 -18.97
N LEU A 22 -4.59 8.09 -17.83
CA LEU A 22 -5.88 8.60 -17.34
C LEU A 22 -5.77 9.82 -16.44
N ALA A 23 -4.56 10.34 -16.20
CA ALA A 23 -4.29 11.45 -15.28
C ALA A 23 -4.91 11.24 -13.88
N LEU A 24 -4.86 10.00 -13.38
CA LEU A 24 -5.44 9.65 -12.08
C LEU A 24 -4.54 10.16 -10.95
N PRO A 25 -5.09 10.75 -9.86
CA PRO A 25 -4.33 11.17 -8.69
C PRO A 25 -3.97 9.97 -7.78
N ILE A 26 -3.64 8.82 -8.38
CA ILE A 26 -3.37 7.55 -7.70
C ILE A 26 -2.00 7.06 -8.17
N PRO A 27 -1.05 6.78 -7.26
CA PRO A 27 0.26 6.25 -7.63
C PRO A 27 0.12 4.94 -8.43
N GLY A 28 0.93 4.76 -9.47
CA GLY A 28 0.95 3.52 -10.25
C GLY A 28 1.06 2.23 -9.43
N PRO A 29 1.81 2.17 -8.31
CA PRO A 29 1.84 0.96 -7.47
C PRO A 29 0.50 0.52 -6.92
N VAL A 30 -0.34 1.49 -6.52
CA VAL A 30 -1.68 1.19 -5.99
C VAL A 30 -2.57 0.63 -7.10
N LEU A 31 -2.48 1.19 -8.32
CA LEU A 31 -3.16 0.64 -9.49
C LEU A 31 -2.64 -0.75 -9.88
N GLY A 32 -1.32 -0.98 -9.81
CA GLY A 32 -0.73 -2.30 -10.03
C GLY A 32 -1.26 -3.36 -9.05
N MET A 33 -1.46 -3.00 -7.77
CA MET A 33 -2.09 -3.87 -6.78
C MET A 33 -3.55 -4.18 -7.10
N LEU A 34 -4.32 -3.18 -7.56
CA LEU A 34 -5.70 -3.38 -8.00
C LEU A 34 -5.77 -4.30 -9.22
N LEU A 35 -4.90 -4.11 -10.21
CA LEU A 35 -4.80 -4.97 -11.38
C LEU A 35 -4.42 -6.41 -11.00
N LEU A 36 -3.45 -6.57 -10.09
CA LEU A 36 -3.10 -7.88 -9.54
C LEU A 36 -4.31 -8.53 -8.87
N PHE A 37 -5.03 -7.81 -8.01
CA PHE A 37 -6.21 -8.30 -7.32
C PHE A 37 -7.30 -8.75 -8.31
N ILE A 38 -7.62 -7.92 -9.30
CA ILE A 38 -8.59 -8.28 -10.36
C ILE A 38 -8.11 -9.53 -11.11
N GLY A 39 -6.83 -9.61 -11.46
CA GLY A 39 -6.25 -10.78 -12.12
C GLY A 39 -6.36 -12.06 -11.29
N LEU A 40 -6.15 -11.96 -9.98
CA LEU A 40 -6.32 -13.08 -9.04
C LEU A 40 -7.79 -13.51 -8.91
N CYS A 41 -8.73 -12.56 -8.87
CA CYS A 41 -10.16 -12.84 -8.86
C CYS A 41 -10.62 -13.58 -10.13
N VAL A 42 -10.18 -13.11 -11.31
CA VAL A 42 -10.50 -13.74 -12.60
C VAL A 42 -9.90 -15.14 -12.68
N ARG A 43 -8.65 -15.31 -12.21
CA ARG A 43 -7.97 -16.60 -12.17
C ARG A 43 -8.52 -17.57 -11.12
N ARG A 44 -9.26 -17.07 -10.12
CA ARG A 44 -9.77 -17.82 -8.96
C ARG A 44 -8.69 -18.54 -8.15
N GLY A 45 -7.49 -17.97 -8.08
CA GLY A 45 -6.38 -18.55 -7.34
C GLY A 45 -5.04 -17.86 -7.55
N VAL A 46 -4.13 -18.02 -6.58
CA VAL A 46 -2.79 -17.45 -6.64
C VAL A 46 -1.85 -18.41 -7.37
N PRO A 47 -1.15 -18.00 -8.45
CA PRO A 47 -0.17 -18.86 -9.10
C PRO A 47 0.94 -19.30 -8.14
N PRO A 48 1.49 -20.51 -8.32
CA PRO A 48 2.55 -21.04 -7.47
C PRO A 48 3.80 -20.13 -7.45
N ALA A 49 4.08 -19.44 -8.55
CA ALA A 49 5.17 -18.46 -8.62
C ALA A 49 4.97 -17.26 -7.67
N LEU A 50 3.74 -16.75 -7.53
CA LEU A 50 3.42 -15.68 -6.58
C LEU A 50 3.40 -16.23 -5.14
N GLN A 51 2.83 -17.42 -4.92
CA GLN A 51 2.77 -18.04 -3.58
C GLN A 51 4.16 -18.21 -2.94
N HIS A 52 5.15 -18.67 -3.70
CA HIS A 52 6.50 -18.90 -3.16
C HIS A 52 7.44 -17.69 -3.30
N GLY A 53 7.24 -16.86 -4.33
CA GLY A 53 8.14 -15.75 -4.60
C GLY A 53 7.85 -14.49 -3.79
N VAL A 54 6.58 -14.16 -3.55
CA VAL A 54 6.19 -12.93 -2.82
C VAL A 54 6.73 -12.91 -1.38
N PRO A 55 6.67 -14.01 -0.58
CA PRO A 55 7.21 -14.01 0.77
C PRO A 55 8.69 -13.65 0.85
N ALA A 56 9.50 -14.08 -0.14
CA ALA A 56 10.92 -13.73 -0.18
C ALA A 56 11.15 -12.23 -0.47
N PHE A 57 10.35 -11.62 -1.36
CA PHE A 57 10.38 -10.16 -1.54
C PHE A 57 9.94 -9.42 -0.27
N LEU A 58 8.95 -9.96 0.45
CA LEU A 58 8.49 -9.36 1.69
C LEU A 58 9.55 -9.37 2.79
N GLN A 59 10.34 -10.43 2.90
CA GLN A 59 11.49 -10.51 3.82
C GLN A 59 12.56 -9.46 3.51
N HIS A 60 12.65 -9.02 2.26
CA HIS A 60 13.59 -8.01 1.79
C HIS A 60 12.95 -6.63 1.56
N LEU A 61 11.74 -6.37 2.09
CA LEU A 61 11.09 -5.05 1.94
C LEU A 61 11.96 -3.90 2.42
N SER A 62 12.82 -4.11 3.43
CA SER A 62 13.77 -3.10 3.88
C SER A 62 14.60 -2.54 2.73
N LEU A 63 15.02 -3.37 1.77
CA LEU A 63 15.75 -2.93 0.56
C LEU A 63 14.88 -2.05 -0.35
N LEU A 64 13.58 -2.32 -0.45
CA LEU A 64 12.64 -1.53 -1.25
C LEU A 64 12.31 -0.18 -0.58
N PHE A 65 12.50 -0.05 0.74
CA PHE A 65 12.36 1.21 1.46
C PHE A 65 13.63 2.07 1.44
N VAL A 66 14.80 1.51 1.12
CA VAL A 66 16.06 2.28 1.05
C VAL A 66 15.96 3.46 0.06
N PRO A 67 15.47 3.31 -1.18
CA PRO A 67 15.35 4.44 -2.11
C PRO A 67 14.43 5.55 -1.59
N ALA A 68 13.30 5.19 -0.98
CA ALA A 68 12.38 6.15 -0.39
C ALA A 68 13.04 6.91 0.79
N GLY A 69 13.75 6.21 1.66
CA GLY A 69 14.49 6.81 2.77
C GLY A 69 15.65 7.71 2.32
N ALA A 70 16.42 7.27 1.33
CA ALA A 70 17.50 8.06 0.74
C ALA A 70 16.99 9.37 0.12
N GLY A 71 15.79 9.34 -0.50
CA GLY A 71 15.12 10.55 -0.99
C GLY A 71 14.82 11.55 0.11
N ILE A 72 14.35 11.10 1.28
CA ILE A 72 14.09 11.98 2.43
C ILE A 72 15.40 12.59 2.96
N LEU A 73 16.46 11.79 3.05
CA LEU A 73 17.76 12.25 3.54
C LEU A 73 18.39 13.33 2.65
N LEU A 74 18.13 13.31 1.33
CA LEU A 74 18.56 14.38 0.42
C LEU A 74 17.99 15.74 0.82
N TYR A 75 16.77 15.76 1.37
CA TYR A 75 16.08 16.95 1.84
C TYR A 75 16.15 17.11 3.37
N ALA A 76 17.09 16.43 4.04
CA ALA A 76 17.24 16.49 5.49
C ALA A 76 17.44 17.92 6.02
N HIS A 77 17.98 18.84 5.21
CA HIS A 77 18.12 20.24 5.60
C HIS A 77 16.77 20.94 5.86
N LEU A 78 15.67 20.48 5.25
CA LEU A 78 14.33 21.00 5.52
C LEU A 78 13.77 20.50 6.86
N LEU A 79 14.37 19.45 7.43
CA LEU A 79 13.98 18.85 8.71
C LEU A 79 14.73 19.55 9.86
N ASN A 80 14.56 20.86 9.98
CA ASN A 80 15.00 21.61 11.16
C ASN A 80 14.17 21.19 12.39
N GLY A 81 14.67 21.44 13.61
CA GLY A 81 14.05 20.96 14.85
C GLY A 81 12.56 21.34 15.03
N GLN A 82 12.14 22.52 14.55
CA GLN A 82 10.73 22.94 14.60
C GLN A 82 9.86 22.20 13.58
N THR A 83 10.30 22.08 12.33
CA THR A 83 9.61 21.38 11.24
C THR A 83 9.53 19.87 11.49
N LEU A 84 10.56 19.28 12.10
CA LEU A 84 10.57 17.87 12.46
C LEU A 84 9.51 17.55 13.52
N TRP A 85 9.38 18.40 14.55
CA TRP A 85 8.35 18.24 15.58
C TRP A 85 6.94 18.39 15.01
N GLN A 86 6.74 19.38 14.13
CA GLN A 86 5.46 19.59 13.44
C GLN A 86 5.08 18.40 12.56
N LEU A 87 6.03 17.87 11.78
CA LEU A 87 5.81 16.68 10.95
C LEU A 87 5.50 15.45 11.80
N ALA A 88 6.27 15.22 12.87
CA ALA A 88 6.05 14.09 13.77
C ALA A 88 4.66 14.15 14.41
N LEU A 89 4.23 15.33 14.89
CA LEU A 89 2.92 15.54 15.46
C LEU A 89 1.80 15.34 14.42
N ALA A 90 1.96 15.91 13.22
CA ALA A 90 1.00 15.76 12.13
C ALA A 90 0.83 14.28 11.72
N LEU A 91 1.92 13.54 11.62
CA LEU A 91 1.90 12.10 11.32
C LEU A 91 1.27 11.30 12.45
N ALA A 92 1.67 11.54 13.70
CA ALA A 92 1.16 10.80 14.85
C ALA A 92 -0.34 11.01 15.03
N VAL A 93 -0.79 12.28 15.03
CA VAL A 93 -2.21 12.62 15.18
C VAL A 93 -3.00 12.19 13.95
N GLY A 94 -2.54 12.50 12.74
CA GLY A 94 -3.24 12.18 11.50
C GLY A 94 -3.42 10.68 11.28
N THR A 95 -2.37 9.88 11.55
CA THR A 95 -2.44 8.41 11.44
C THR A 95 -3.37 7.84 12.51
N THR A 96 -3.25 8.30 13.76
CA THR A 96 -4.11 7.82 14.86
C THR A 96 -5.57 8.13 14.58
N VAL A 97 -5.89 9.36 14.17
CA VAL A 97 -7.26 9.77 13.83
C VAL A 97 -7.80 8.96 12.67
N THR A 98 -7.01 8.78 11.60
CA THR A 98 -7.43 8.01 10.42
C THR A 98 -7.69 6.54 10.78
N LEU A 99 -6.82 5.91 11.59
CA LEU A 99 -7.00 4.54 12.06
C LEU A 99 -8.24 4.41 12.95
N LEU A 100 -8.42 5.30 13.92
CA LEU A 100 -9.58 5.30 14.80
C LEU A 100 -10.87 5.53 14.03
N ALA A 101 -10.91 6.51 13.12
CA ALA A 101 -12.07 6.78 12.29
C ALA A 101 -12.42 5.56 11.40
N SER A 102 -11.43 4.96 10.74
CA SER A 102 -11.63 3.76 9.92
C SER A 102 -12.15 2.59 10.75
N ALA A 103 -11.56 2.36 11.93
CA ALA A 103 -11.96 1.28 12.84
C ALA A 103 -13.39 1.50 13.38
N LEU A 104 -13.73 2.72 13.79
CA LEU A 104 -15.06 3.06 14.29
C LEU A 104 -16.13 2.99 13.19
N LEU A 105 -15.82 3.44 11.97
CA LEU A 105 -16.70 3.29 10.82
C LEU A 105 -16.96 1.82 10.51
N LEU A 106 -15.92 0.99 10.48
CA LEU A 106 -16.06 -0.45 10.25
C LEU A 106 -16.88 -1.11 11.37
N ALA A 107 -16.58 -0.80 12.64
CA ALA A 107 -17.32 -1.31 13.79
C ALA A 107 -18.80 -0.87 13.77
N GLY A 108 -19.07 0.38 13.38
CA GLY A 108 -20.42 0.91 13.19
C GLY A 108 -21.17 0.18 12.08
N LEU A 109 -20.56 -0.01 10.91
CA LEU A 109 -21.14 -0.74 9.79
C LEU A 109 -21.39 -2.21 10.13
N MET A 110 -20.49 -2.87 10.87
CA MET A 110 -20.69 -4.24 11.35
C MET A 110 -21.86 -4.33 12.33
N ARG A 111 -21.98 -3.38 13.27
CA ARG A 111 -23.13 -3.30 14.19
C ARG A 111 -24.45 -3.06 13.45
N LEU A 112 -24.45 -2.19 12.43
CA LEU A 112 -25.64 -1.89 11.60
C LEU A 112 -26.04 -3.05 10.69
N ARG A 113 -25.07 -3.85 10.22
CA ARG A 113 -25.33 -5.07 9.42
C ARG A 113 -25.78 -6.26 10.27
N GLY A 114 -25.84 -6.10 11.60
CA GLY A 114 -26.51 -7.01 12.50
C GLY A 114 -25.69 -8.24 12.88
N GLU A 115 -24.83 -8.08 13.88
CA GLU A 115 -24.70 -9.11 14.94
C GLU A 115 -25.79 -8.88 15.99
N ALA A 116 -27.03 -9.00 15.53
CA ALA A 116 -28.20 -9.34 16.33
C ALA A 116 -28.80 -10.66 15.81
N ARG A 117 -27.95 -11.61 15.37
CA ARG A 117 -28.38 -12.98 15.06
C ARG A 117 -27.24 -14.01 15.02
N HIS A 118 -26.76 -14.42 16.19
CA HIS A 118 -26.91 -15.80 16.70
C HIS A 118 -26.16 -15.94 18.03
N ASP A 119 -26.95 -16.06 19.10
CA ASP A 119 -26.73 -16.84 20.34
C ASP A 119 -25.31 -16.96 20.92
#